data_AF-A0A381XYZ5-F1
#
_entry.id   AF-A0A381XYZ5-F1
#
_cell.length_a   1.000
_cell.length_b   1.000
_cell.length_c   1.000
_cell.angle_alpha   90.00
_cell.angle_beta   90.00
_cell.angle_gamma   90.00
#
_symmetry.space_group_name_H-M   'P 1'
#
loop_
_entity.id
_entity.type
_entity.pdbx_description
1 polymer ?
#
loop_
_entity_poly.entity_id
_entity_poly.type
_entity_poly.pdbx_seq_one_letter_code
_entity_poly.pdbx_strand_id
1 'polypeptide(L)' 'VGIRGGIYDGVVYKYGKVSLPEKENDDGTLQFKFEYDIVDANGLDKDFFRKDFFDLIGDILVDIIDEQMKEDNFEYTDN' A
#
# COMPACT_ATOMS: atom_id res chain seq x y z
N VAL A 1 3.56 6.33 5.70
CA VAL A 1 3.69 5.10 6.51
C VAL A 1 5.16 4.90 6.85
N GLY A 2 5.47 4.45 8.06
CA GLY A 2 6.85 4.13 8.48
C GLY A 2 6.94 2.65 8.86
N ILE A 3 7.95 1.95 8.34
CA ILE A 3 8.15 0.52 8.62
C ILE A 3 8.93 0.35 9.92
N ARG A 4 8.51 -0.63 10.72
CA ARG A 4 9.18 -1.02 11.97
C ARG A 4 9.56 -2.50 11.91
N GLY A 5 10.83 -2.79 12.14
CA GLY A 5 11.42 -4.13 12.10
C GLY A 5 11.87 -4.59 10.72
N GLY A 6 12.65 -5.68 10.70
CA GLY A 6 13.17 -6.29 9.48
C GLY A 6 14.22 -5.46 8.76
N ILE A 7 14.44 -5.75 7.47
CA ILE A 7 15.46 -5.10 6.63
C ILE A 7 15.09 -3.68 6.21
N TYR A 8 13.81 -3.30 6.33
CA TYR A 8 13.27 -2.00 5.96
C TYR A 8 12.96 -1.13 7.19
N ASP A 9 13.46 -1.50 8.37
CA ASP A 9 13.25 -0.74 9.60
C ASP A 9 13.65 0.73 9.42
N GLY A 10 12.75 1.63 9.83
CA GLY A 10 12.96 3.07 9.73
C GLY A 10 12.71 3.68 8.34
N VAL A 11 12.43 2.87 7.31
CA VAL A 11 12.02 3.42 6.00
C VAL A 11 10.68 4.14 6.13
N VAL A 12 10.63 5.36 5.61
CA VAL A 12 9.41 6.17 5.54
C VAL A 12 9.03 6.36 4.08
N TYR A 13 7.78 6.04 3.75
CA TYR A 13 7.24 6.15 2.41
C TYR A 13 5.82 6.72 2.44
N LYS A 14 5.36 7.20 1.29
CA LYS A 14 4.00 7.71 1.11
C LYS A 14 3.35 7.04 -0.10
N TYR A 15 2.06 6.72 0.02
CA TYR A 15 1.26 6.37 -1.14
C TYR A 15 0.87 7.65 -1.89
N GLY A 16 0.96 7.58 -3.21
CA GLY A 16 0.48 8.61 -4.13
C GLY A 16 -0.94 8.28 -4.58
N LYS A 17 -1.12 8.20 -5.90
CA LYS A 17 -2.40 7.81 -6.49
C LYS A 17 -2.68 6.33 -6.20
N VAL A 18 -3.81 6.05 -5.57
CA VAL A 18 -4.38 4.70 -5.45
C VAL A 18 -5.58 4.61 -6.39
N SER A 19 -5.73 3.50 -7.11
CA SER A 19 -6.82 3.27 -8.05
C SER A 19 -7.36 1.86 -7.85
N LEU A 20 -8.66 1.78 -7.63
CA LEU A 20 -9.39 0.51 -7.64
C LEU A 20 -9.60 0.05 -9.09
N PRO A 21 -9.47 -1.25 -9.38
CA PRO A 21 -9.81 -1.78 -10.69
C PRO A 21 -11.33 -1.74 -10.89
N GLU A 22 -11.78 -1.54 -12.13
CA GLU A 22 -13.21 -1.56 -12.48
C GLU A 22 -13.84 -2.95 -12.33
N LYS A 23 -13.01 -4.00 -12.31
CA LYS A 23 -13.43 -5.40 -12.19
C LYS A 23 -12.54 -6.13 -11.22
N GLU A 24 -13.15 -7.04 -10.47
CA GLU A 24 -12.46 -8.08 -9.72
C GLU A 24 -11.75 -9.04 -10.69
N ASN A 25 -10.67 -9.64 -10.22
CA ASN A 25 -10.03 -10.74 -10.91
C ASN A 25 -10.98 -11.95 -10.97
N ASP A 26 -10.70 -12.91 -11.87
CA ASP A 26 -11.51 -14.13 -12.01
C ASP A 26 -11.57 -14.99 -10.72
N ASP A 27 -10.63 -14.78 -9.79
CA ASP A 27 -10.58 -15.43 -8.48
C ASP A 27 -11.33 -14.66 -7.38
N GLY A 28 -11.96 -13.53 -7.72
CA GLY A 28 -12.68 -12.66 -6.78
C GLY A 28 -11.77 -11.71 -5.98
N THR A 29 -10.49 -11.56 -6.35
CA THR A 29 -9.59 -10.60 -5.69
C THR A 29 -9.60 -9.23 -6.39
N LEU A 30 -9.45 -8.15 -5.61
CA LEU A 30 -9.26 -6.80 -6.15
C LEU A 30 -7.77 -6.48 -6.21
N GLN A 31 -7.23 -6.28 -7.42
CA GLN A 31 -5.86 -5.83 -7.60
C GLN A 31 -5.78 -4.30 -7.56
N PHE A 32 -5.46 -3.74 -6.40
CA PHE A 32 -5.20 -2.31 -6.26
C PHE A 32 -3.97 -1.89 -7.07
N LYS A 33 -4.09 -0.76 -7.76
CA LYS A 33 -2.94 -0.09 -8.38
C LYS A 33 -2.58 1.12 -7.55
N PHE A 34 -1.31 1.25 -7.20
CA PHE A 34 -0.85 2.39 -6.42
C PHE A 34 0.52 2.87 -6.89
N GLU A 35 0.72 4.17 -6.73
CA GLU A 35 2.02 4.81 -6.80
C GLU A 35 2.55 5.02 -5.38
N TYR A 36 3.87 5.03 -5.23
CA TYR A 36 4.51 5.31 -3.94
C TYR A 36 5.81 6.09 -4.15
N ASP A 37 6.16 6.88 -3.14
CA ASP A 37 7.44 7.57 -3.07
C ASP A 37 8.13 7.22 -1.74
N ILE A 38 9.44 6.97 -1.81
CA ILE A 38 10.28 6.89 -0.62
C ILE A 38 10.59 8.30 -0.14
N VAL A 39 10.20 8.60 1.10
CA VAL A 39 10.46 9.89 1.76
C VAL A 39 11.79 9.85 2.49
N ASP A 40 12.06 8.75 3.20
CA ASP A 40 13.33 8.48 3.85
C ASP A 40 13.68 7.00 3.68
N ALA A 41 14.82 6.73 3.05
CA ALA A 41 15.30 5.37 2.83
C ALA A 41 16.04 4.79 4.05
N ASN A 42 16.27 5.59 5.10
CA ASN A 42 17.02 5.22 6.30
C ASN A 42 18.39 4.61 5.98
N GLY A 43 19.08 5.17 4.98
CA GLY A 43 20.41 4.72 4.54
C GLY A 43 20.40 3.49 3.62
N LEU A 44 19.24 2.97 3.21
CA LEU A 44 19.16 1.89 2.22
C LEU A 44 19.33 2.43 0.79
N ASP A 45 20.02 1.65 -0.02
CA ASP A 45 20.16 1.92 -1.46
C ASP A 45 18.86 1.63 -2.22
N LYS A 46 18.71 2.28 -3.37
CA LYS A 46 17.55 2.11 -4.26
C LYS A 46 17.32 0.65 -4.68
N ASP A 47 18.40 -0.13 -4.73
CA ASP A 47 18.35 -1.55 -5.06
C ASP A 47 17.61 -2.41 -4.03
N PHE A 48 17.37 -1.93 -2.81
CA PHE A 48 16.56 -2.62 -1.82
C PHE A 48 15.04 -2.47 -2.07
N PHE A 49 14.62 -1.42 -2.80
CA PHE A 49 13.22 -1.12 -3.08
C PHE A 49 12.79 -1.75 -4.41
N ARG A 50 12.70 -3.08 -4.41
CA ARG A 50 12.30 -3.89 -5.57
C ARG A 50 10.92 -4.50 -5.33
N LYS A 51 10.67 -5.66 -5.96
CA LYS A 51 9.41 -6.38 -5.86
C LYS A 51 9.02 -6.69 -4.41
N ASP A 52 9.97 -7.18 -3.60
CA ASP A 52 9.68 -7.57 -2.21
C ASP A 52 9.20 -6.39 -1.36
N PHE A 53 9.80 -5.21 -1.54
CA PHE A 53 9.33 -3.99 -0.89
C PHE A 53 7.95 -3.57 -1.43
N PHE A 54 7.76 -3.63 -2.74
CA PHE A 54 6.48 -3.29 -3.38
C PHE A 54 5.33 -4.19 -2.91
N ASP A 55 5.57 -5.50 -2.82
CA ASP A 55 4.60 -6.46 -2.32
C ASP A 55 4.28 -6.17 -0.84
N LEU A 56 5.30 -5.93 0.00
CA LEU A 56 5.11 -5.58 1.42
C LEU A 56 4.25 -4.33 1.60
N ILE A 57 4.55 -3.24 0.88
CA ILE A 57 3.73 -2.04 0.98
C ILE A 57 2.36 -2.22 0.31
N GLY A 58 2.21 -3.18 -0.60
CA GLY A 58 0.92 -3.59 -1.14
C GLY A 58 0.06 -4.25 -0.07
N ASP A 59 0.63 -5.21 0.67
CA ASP A 59 -0.06 -5.90 1.77
C ASP A 59 -0.50 -4.90 2.86
N ILE A 60 0.40 -3.99 3.25
CA ILE A 60 0.08 -2.92 4.21
C ILE A 60 -1.03 -2.00 3.69
N LEU A 61 -1.08 -1.72 2.37
CA LEU A 61 -2.15 -0.90 1.80
C LEU A 61 -3.51 -1.58 1.93
N VAL A 62 -3.57 -2.88 1.67
CA VAL A 62 -4.80 -3.67 1.83
C VAL A 62 -5.26 -3.64 3.28
N ASP A 63 -4.36 -3.85 4.24
CA ASP A 63 -4.69 -3.80 5.66
C ASP A 63 -5.26 -2.43 6.06
N ILE A 64 -4.66 -1.33 5.58
CA ILE A 64 -5.16 0.04 5.85
C ILE A 64 -6.58 0.25 5.28
N ILE A 65 -6.83 -0.21 4.05
CA ILE A 65 -8.16 -0.09 3.42
C ILE A 65 -9.18 -0.93 4.19
N ASP A 66 -8.83 -2.15 4.57
CA ASP A 66 -9.67 -3.06 5.35
C ASP A 66 -9.98 -2.50 6.74
N GLU A 67 -9.00 -1.89 7.41
CA GLU A 67 -9.19 -1.21 8.70
C GLU A 67 -10.13 -0.01 8.55
N GLN A 68 -9.92 0.82 7.52
CA GLN A 68 -10.80 1.95 7.23
C GLN A 68 -12.23 1.50 6.91
N MET A 69 -12.42 0.42 6.14
CA MET A 69 -13.75 -0.13 5.88
C MET A 69 -14.44 -0.70 7.12
N LYS A 70 -13.67 -1.11 8.14
CA LYS A 70 -14.21 -1.64 9.41
C LYS A 70 -14.49 -0.53 10.43
N GLU A 71 -13.67 0.52 10.47
CA GLU A 71 -13.84 1.66 11.38
C GLU A 71 -14.84 2.70 10.85
N ASP A 72 -14.97 2.88 9.54
CA ASP A 72 -15.93 3.79 8.93
C ASP A 72 -17.21 3.07 8.49
N ASN A 73 -18.34 3.68 8.84
CA ASN A 73 -19.60 3.50 8.13
C ASN A 73 -19.43 4.13 6.75
N PHE A 74 -18.65 3.48 5.86
CA PHE A 74 -18.39 3.98 4.51
C PHE A 74 -19.69 4.03 3.70
N GLU A 75 -20.42 5.13 3.79
CA GLU A 75 -21.48 5.48 2.83
C GLU A 75 -20.79 5.75 1.48
N TYR A 76 -20.90 4.78 0.59
CA TYR A 76 -20.60 4.94 -0.83
C TYR A 76 -21.52 6.04 -1.38
N THR A 77 -21.01 7.26 -1.57
CA THR A 77 -21.73 8.29 -2.34
C THR A 77 -21.30 8.18 -3.80
N ASP A 78 -22.05 7.35 -4.55
CA ASP A 78 -22.12 7.43 -6.00
C ASP A 78 -22.74 8.80 -6.35
N ASN A 79 -21.99 9.68 -7.04
CA ASN A 79 -22.46 10.94 -7.62
C ASN A 79 -22.10 10.99 -9.10
#